data_AF-A0A183F6H9-F1
#
_entry.id   AF-A0A183F6H9-F1
#
_cell.length_a   1.000
_cell.length_b   1.000
_cell.length_c   1.000
_cell.angle_alpha   90.00
_cell.angle_beta   90.00
_cell.angle_gamma   90.00
#
_symmetry.space_group_name_H-M   'P 1'
#
loop_
_entity.id
_entity.type
_entity.pdbx_description
1 polymer ?
#
loop_
_entity_poly.entity_id
_entity_poly.type
_entity_poly.pdbx_seq_one_letter_code
_entity_poly.pdbx_strand_id
1 'polypeptide(L)'
;MVLNAPRDSATASTGAALAKPGECGNCARRASGSLEAKKAANKAVFVARATHYDDVNEKLGSDDGERFLYRHAKVRHRQAEDVEKVFGISDENGLLLMDRRMVLN
;
A
#
# COMPACT_ATOMS: atom_id res chain seq x y z
N MET A 1 -9.39 18.86 -24.53
CA MET A 1 -7.91 18.87 -24.39
C MET A 1 -7.61 17.95 -23.21
N VAL A 2 -6.94 16.80 -23.31
CA VAL A 2 -5.84 16.35 -24.17
C VAL A 2 -6.13 14.92 -24.66
N LEU A 3 -5.79 14.64 -25.91
CA LEU A 3 -5.84 13.32 -26.54
C LEU A 3 -4.72 12.44 -25.95
N ASN A 4 -5.05 11.28 -25.38
CA ASN A 4 -4.04 10.28 -25.01
C ASN A 4 -3.66 9.48 -26.27
N ALA A 5 -2.41 9.61 -26.70
CA ALA A 5 -1.82 8.80 -27.78
C ALA A 5 -1.40 7.41 -27.24
N PRO A 6 -1.49 6.34 -28.07
CA PRO A 6 -1.01 5.01 -27.69
C PRO A 6 0.51 4.94 -27.83
N ARG A 7 1.20 4.36 -26.84
CA ARG A 7 2.66 4.23 -26.84
C ARG A 7 3.07 2.78 -27.09
N ASP A 8 2.87 2.32 -28.31
CA ASP A 8 3.50 1.12 -28.83
C ASP A 8 4.75 1.50 -29.63
N SER A 9 5.92 1.05 -29.17
CA SER A 9 7.04 0.70 -30.05
C SER A 9 8.14 0.03 -29.22
N ALA A 10 8.10 -1.30 -29.25
CA ALA A 10 9.30 -2.10 -29.10
C ALA A 10 10.15 -1.93 -30.36
N THR A 11 11.44 -1.61 -30.22
CA THR A 11 12.51 -2.06 -31.12
C THR A 11 13.81 -2.14 -30.35
N ALA A 12 14.47 -3.29 -30.51
CA ALA A 12 15.68 -3.71 -29.82
C ALA A 12 16.93 -3.02 -30.38
N SER A 13 17.96 -2.88 -29.54
CA SER A 13 19.33 -2.92 -30.04
C SER A 13 20.22 -3.73 -29.11
N THR A 14 20.84 -4.71 -29.76
CA THR A 14 21.82 -5.69 -29.32
C THR A 14 23.11 -5.00 -28.86
N GLY A 15 23.62 -5.39 -27.71
CA GLY A 15 24.93 -4.97 -27.21
C GLY A 15 25.50 -6.05 -26.31
N ALA A 16 26.05 -7.11 -26.91
CA ALA A 16 26.85 -8.10 -26.21
C ALA A 16 28.18 -7.45 -25.80
N ALA A 17 28.38 -7.20 -24.50
CA ALA A 17 29.65 -6.76 -23.95
C ALA A 17 30.20 -7.84 -23.00
N LEU A 18 31.15 -8.59 -23.54
CA LEU A 18 32.29 -9.28 -22.90
C LEU A 18 32.24 -9.47 -21.38
N ALA A 19 32.01 -10.72 -20.96
CA ALA A 19 32.15 -11.18 -19.59
C ALA A 19 33.61 -11.08 -19.11
N LYS A 20 33.84 -10.41 -17.98
CA LYS A 20 35.10 -10.50 -17.23
C LYS A 20 34.99 -11.61 -16.17
N PRO A 21 35.99 -12.49 -16.02
CA PRO A 21 35.96 -13.53 -15.00
C PRO A 21 36.32 -12.94 -13.64
N GLY A 22 35.40 -13.05 -12.67
CA GLY A 22 35.64 -12.63 -11.29
C GLY A 22 34.42 -12.48 -10.39
N GLU A 23 33.25 -13.00 -10.77
CA GLU A 23 32.03 -12.86 -9.98
C GLU A 23 31.75 -14.13 -9.17
N CYS A 24 31.64 -13.99 -7.85
CA CYS A 24 30.99 -14.98 -7.00
C CYS A 24 29.57 -15.23 -7.56
N GLY A 25 29.39 -16.36 -8.25
CA GLY A 25 28.16 -16.69 -8.98
C GLY A 25 26.88 -16.74 -8.15
N ASN A 26 26.98 -16.60 -6.82
CA ASN A 26 25.85 -16.58 -5.89
C ASN A 26 25.45 -15.17 -5.41
N CYS A 27 26.22 -14.11 -5.68
CA CYS A 27 25.86 -12.74 -5.25
C CYS A 27 24.79 -12.11 -6.17
N ALA A 28 24.94 -12.25 -7.49
CA ALA A 28 23.99 -11.69 -8.46
C ALA A 28 22.64 -12.43 -8.47
N ARG A 29 22.65 -13.76 -8.27
CA ARG A 29 21.47 -14.63 -8.28
C ARG A 29 20.53 -14.38 -7.09
N ARG A 30 21.08 -13.95 -5.94
CA ARG A 30 20.29 -13.61 -4.74
C ARG A 30 19.59 -12.25 -4.87
N ALA A 31 20.25 -11.28 -5.52
CA ALA A 31 19.66 -9.97 -5.82
C ALA A 31 18.58 -10.03 -6.91
N SER A 32 18.75 -10.87 -7.94
CA SER A 32 17.78 -11.02 -9.03
C SER A 32 16.49 -11.74 -8.57
N GLY A 33 16.60 -12.75 -7.70
CA GLY A 33 15.44 -13.41 -7.09
C GLY A 33 14.62 -12.48 -6.20
N SER A 34 15.29 -11.60 -5.43
CA SER A 34 14.62 -10.58 -4.61
C SER A 34 13.95 -9.49 -5.46
N LEU A 35 14.54 -9.12 -6.61
CA LEU A 35 13.99 -8.08 -7.46
C LEU A 35 12.70 -8.51 -8.15
N GLU A 36 12.66 -9.72 -8.72
CA GLU A 36 11.44 -10.24 -9.35
C GLU A 36 10.33 -10.49 -8.32
N ALA A 37 10.69 -11.00 -7.13
CA ALA A 37 9.74 -11.10 -6.02
C ALA A 37 9.18 -9.73 -5.60
N LYS A 38 10.04 -8.70 -5.50
CA LYS A 38 9.62 -7.33 -5.18
C LYS A 38 8.73 -6.72 -6.26
N LYS A 39 9.05 -6.94 -7.54
CA LYS A 39 8.20 -6.50 -8.67
C LYS A 39 6.84 -7.19 -8.63
N ALA A 40 6.82 -8.50 -8.39
CA ALA A 40 5.58 -9.27 -8.25
C ALA A 40 4.74 -8.77 -7.06
N ALA A 41 5.36 -8.54 -5.90
CA ALA A 41 4.70 -7.98 -4.72
C ALA A 41 4.13 -6.58 -5.00
N ASN A 42 4.90 -5.68 -5.62
CA ASN A 42 4.42 -4.35 -5.96
C ASN A 42 3.27 -4.37 -6.97
N LYS A 43 3.32 -5.27 -7.96
CA LYS A 43 2.19 -5.49 -8.89
C LYS A 43 0.96 -5.98 -8.13
N ALA A 44 1.11 -6.91 -7.20
CA ALA A 44 0.00 -7.38 -6.38
C ALA A 44 -0.61 -6.27 -5.52
N VAL A 45 0.22 -5.43 -4.90
CA VAL A 45 -0.24 -4.25 -4.14
C VAL A 45 -0.94 -3.25 -5.04
N PHE A 46 -0.41 -2.99 -6.25
CA PHE A 46 -1.03 -2.10 -7.21
C PHE A 46 -2.42 -2.60 -7.63
N VAL A 47 -2.53 -3.88 -8.00
CA VAL A 47 -3.81 -4.50 -8.35
C VAL A 47 -4.79 -4.42 -7.19
N ALA A 48 -4.38 -4.78 -5.97
CA ALA A 48 -5.24 -4.70 -4.79
C ALA A 48 -5.72 -3.27 -4.49
N ARG A 49 -4.87 -2.26 -4.72
CA ARG A 49 -5.26 -0.85 -4.58
C ARG A 49 -6.25 -0.43 -5.67
N ALA A 50 -5.97 -0.79 -6.93
CA ALA A 50 -6.86 -0.48 -8.04
C ALA A 50 -8.26 -1.07 -7.80
N THR A 51 -8.34 -2.37 -7.48
CA THR A 51 -9.61 -3.03 -7.18
C THR A 51 -10.33 -2.40 -5.99
N HIS A 52 -9.60 -2.04 -4.92
CA HIS A 52 -10.21 -1.37 -3.78
C HIS A 52 -10.82 -0.01 -4.15
N TYR A 53 -10.13 0.81 -4.95
CA TYR A 53 -10.65 2.11 -5.34
C TYR A 53 -11.75 2.03 -6.39
N ASP A 54 -11.71 1.04 -7.28
CA ASP A 54 -12.79 0.76 -8.23
C ASP A 54 -14.09 0.44 -7.47
N ASP A 55 -14.04 -0.46 -6.48
CA ASP A 55 -15.20 -0.82 -5.64
C ASP A 55 -15.76 0.38 -4.84
N VAL A 56 -14.88 1.23 -4.33
CA VAL A 56 -15.29 2.45 -3.61
C VAL A 56 -15.92 3.43 -4.60
N ASN A 57 -15.35 3.60 -5.78
CA ASN A 57 -15.85 4.53 -6.80
C ASN A 57 -17.22 4.09 -7.33
N GLU A 58 -17.45 2.79 -7.51
CA GLU A 58 -18.76 2.24 -7.87
C GLU A 58 -19.82 2.59 -6.81
N LYS A 59 -19.50 2.40 -5.52
CA LYS A 59 -20.40 2.77 -4.41
C LYS A 59 -20.68 4.27 -4.37
N LEU A 60 -19.69 5.10 -4.68
CA LEU A 60 -19.84 6.56 -4.73
C LEU A 60 -20.67 7.02 -5.93
N GLY A 61 -20.62 6.31 -7.05
CA GLY A 61 -21.42 6.58 -8.24
C GLY A 61 -22.87 6.08 -8.17
N SER A 62 -23.21 5.30 -7.14
CA SER A 62 -24.59 4.88 -6.89
C SER A 62 -25.44 6.00 -6.27
N ASP A 63 -26.77 5.89 -6.36
CA ASP A 63 -27.71 6.81 -5.71
C ASP A 63 -27.52 6.90 -4.18
N ASP A 64 -26.91 5.87 -3.57
CA ASP A 64 -26.61 5.81 -2.15
C ASP A 64 -25.20 6.29 -1.79
N GLY A 65 -24.43 6.82 -2.76
CA GLY A 65 -23.06 7.29 -2.58
C GLY A 65 -22.92 8.36 -1.49
N GLU A 66 -23.86 9.30 -1.42
CA GLU A 66 -23.87 10.34 -0.37
C GLU A 66 -24.05 9.73 1.03
N ARG A 67 -24.96 8.75 1.17
CA ARG A 67 -25.17 8.04 2.44
C ARG A 67 -23.95 7.22 2.83
N PHE A 68 -23.26 6.63 1.86
CA PHE A 68 -22.01 5.93 2.08
C PHE A 68 -20.92 6.86 2.63
N LEU A 69 -20.72 8.03 2.02
CA LEU A 69 -19.78 9.05 2.50
C LEU A 69 -20.11 9.53 3.91
N TYR A 70 -21.37 9.84 4.20
CA TYR A 70 -21.80 10.28 5.52
C TYR A 70 -21.47 9.25 6.60
N ARG A 71 -21.79 7.97 6.37
CA ARG A 71 -21.46 6.88 7.30
C ARG A 71 -19.95 6.74 7.48
N HIS A 72 -19.20 6.79 6.39
CA HIS A 72 -17.75 6.65 6.44
C HIS A 72 -17.09 7.79 7.24
N ALA A 73 -17.48 9.04 6.97
CA ALA A 73 -17.00 10.20 7.72
C ALA A 73 -17.34 10.10 9.22
N LYS A 74 -18.56 9.66 9.56
CA LYS A 74 -18.99 9.50 10.95
C LYS A 74 -18.19 8.43 11.71
N VAL A 75 -17.85 7.31 11.06
CA VAL A 75 -16.99 6.28 11.65
C VAL A 75 -15.58 6.83 11.88
N ARG A 76 -15.00 7.54 10.91
CA ARG A 76 -13.66 8.14 11.05
C ARG A 76 -13.61 9.19 12.15
N HIS A 77 -14.65 10.01 12.27
CA HIS A 77 -14.76 10.98 13.35
C HIS A 77 -14.80 10.31 14.72
N ARG A 78 -15.61 9.26 14.90
CA ARG A 78 -15.65 8.48 16.15
C ARG A 78 -14.31 7.82 16.47
N GLN A 79 -13.63 7.26 15.46
CA GLN A 79 -12.29 6.68 15.66
C GLN A 79 -11.28 7.75 16.12
N ALA A 80 -11.33 8.96 15.55
CA ALA A 80 -10.44 10.04 15.95
C ALA A 80 -10.73 10.51 17.39
N GLU A 81 -12.02 10.67 17.74
CA GLU A 81 -12.40 10.97 19.13
C GLU A 81 -11.99 9.88 20.10
N ASP A 82 -12.14 8.61 19.73
CA ASP A 82 -11.74 7.48 20.57
C ASP A 82 -10.24 7.52 20.83
N VAL A 83 -9.41 7.68 19.79
CA VAL A 83 -7.95 7.86 19.90
C VAL A 83 -7.58 9.03 20.81
N GLU A 84 -8.31 10.15 20.75
CA GLU A 84 -8.08 11.29 21.64
C GLU A 84 -8.47 10.98 23.09
N LYS A 85 -9.49 10.15 23.30
CA LYS A 85 -10.04 9.80 24.62
C LYS A 85 -9.42 8.53 25.21
N VAL A 86 -8.61 7.77 24.48
CA VAL A 86 -7.93 6.60 25.04
C VAL A 86 -6.95 7.06 26.13
N PHE A 87 -7.29 6.74 27.38
CA PHE A 87 -6.46 7.02 28.55
C PHE A 87 -5.40 5.94 28.80
N GLY A 88 -5.53 4.78 28.18
CA GLY A 88 -4.52 3.74 28.25
C GLY A 88 -4.91 2.45 27.52
N ILE A 89 -3.92 1.59 27.31
CA ILE A 89 -4.08 0.27 26.68
C ILE A 89 -4.01 -0.77 27.80
N SER A 90 -5.00 -1.66 27.90
CA SER A 90 -5.00 -2.79 28.85
C SER A 90 -4.72 -4.12 28.15
N ASP A 91 -4.17 -5.07 28.90
CA ASP A 91 -4.08 -6.46 28.45
C ASP A 91 -5.43 -7.19 28.58
N GLU A 92 -5.45 -8.47 28.19
CA GLU A 92 -6.63 -9.34 28.26
C GLU A 92 -7.11 -9.57 29.70
N ASN A 93 -6.24 -9.37 30.71
CA ASN A 93 -6.56 -9.50 32.12
C ASN A 93 -7.08 -8.19 32.75
N GLY A 94 -7.18 -7.12 31.94
CA GLY A 94 -7.57 -5.79 32.40
C GLY A 94 -6.46 -5.03 33.13
N LEU A 95 -5.22 -5.53 33.10
CA LEU A 95 -4.06 -4.83 33.63
C LEU A 95 -3.62 -3.76 32.64
N LEU A 96 -3.49 -2.52 33.12
CA LEU A 96 -3.10 -1.38 32.28
C LEU A 96 -1.63 -1.49 31.86
N LEU A 97 -1.36 -1.65 30.56
CA LEU A 97 -0.03 -1.76 29.98
C LEU A 97 0.61 -0.39 29.74
N MET A 98 -0.19 0.61 29.35
CA MET A 98 0.25 1.98 29.11
C MET A 98 -0.82 2.93 29.64
N ASP A 99 -0.47 3.82 30.59
CA ASP A 99 -1.30 4.97 30.96
C ASP A 99 -0.79 6.20 30.20
N ARG A 100 -1.64 6.83 29.39
CA ARG A 100 -1.28 8.03 28.63
C ARG A 100 -0.81 9.17 29.53
N ARG A 101 -1.29 9.24 30.78
CA ARG A 101 -0.86 10.25 31.77
C ARG A 101 0.59 10.06 32.22
N MET A 102 1.14 8.85 32.12
CA MET A 102 2.53 8.56 32.48
C MET A 102 3.52 8.81 31.34
N VAL A 103 3.04 8.97 30.10
CA VAL A 103 3.86 9.13 28.89
C VAL A 103 4.08 10.61 28.53
N LEU A 104 3.17 11.51 28.94
CA LEU A 104 3.20 12.95 28.61
C LEU A 104 4.00 13.81 29.62
N ASN A 105 5.06 13.27 30.23
CA ASN A 105 5.93 14.03 31.14
C ASN A 105 6.69 15.16 30.41
#